data_AF-A0A7C6DXZ2-F1
#
_entry.id   AF-A0A7C6DXZ2-F1
#
_cell.length_a   1.000
_cell.length_b   1.000
_cell.length_c   1.000
_cell.angle_alpha   90.00
_cell.angle_beta   90.00
_cell.angle_gamma   90.00
#
_symmetry.space_group_name_H-M   'P 1'
#
loop_
_entity.id
_entity.type
_entity.pdbx_description
1 polymer ?
#
loop_
_entity_poly.entity_id
_entity_poly.type
_entity_poly.pdbx_seq_one_letter_code
_entity_poly.pdbx_strand_id
1 'polypeptide(L)'
;MIVEAEFKGDFGQAFTCEPLNYEGSLKSIHSIPLIKNANRALLVATINATYRYLKLVDGMVHCKDEKPELCGAKIVDILKPGFSPRQRFL
;
A
#
# COMPACT_ATOMS: atom_id res chain seq x y z
N MET A 1 5.47 7.63 6.26
CA MET A 1 4.90 8.42 5.14
C MET A 1 4.43 7.48 4.03
N ILE A 2 3.69 7.99 3.05
CA ILE A 2 3.13 7.19 1.95
C ILE A 2 3.79 7.64 0.63
N VAL A 3 4.20 6.67 -0.19
CA VAL A 3 4.52 6.88 -1.61
C VAL A 3 3.33 6.45 -2.45
N GLU A 4 3.09 7.15 -3.55
CA GLU A 4 2.01 6.88 -4.51
C GLU A 4 2.62 6.63 -5.88
N ALA A 5 2.21 5.53 -6.51
CA ALA A 5 2.54 5.19 -7.88
C ALA A 5 1.30 5.33 -8.74
N GLU A 6 1.46 5.95 -9.91
CA GLU A 6 0.44 6.01 -10.95
C GLU A 6 0.81 5.03 -12.08
N PHE A 7 -0.16 4.22 -12.50
CA PHE A 7 -0.03 3.37 -13.67
C PHE A 7 -1.30 3.42 -14.51
N LYS A 8 -1.20 4.00 -15.71
CA LYS A 8 -2.33 4.14 -16.65
C LYS A 8 -3.58 4.78 -16.02
N GLY A 9 -3.39 5.80 -15.19
CA GLY A 9 -4.46 6.53 -14.50
C GLY A 9 -5.04 5.85 -13.25
N ASP A 10 -4.58 4.64 -12.92
CA ASP A 10 -4.88 3.98 -11.64
C ASP A 10 -3.73 4.19 -10.64
N PHE A 11 -4.08 4.26 -9.36
CA PHE A 11 -3.15 4.63 -8.28
C PHE A 11 -2.98 3.50 -7.26
N GLY A 12 -1.75 3.34 -6.78
CA GLY A 12 -1.39 2.42 -5.70
C GLY A 12 -0.43 3.08 -4.70
N GLN A 13 -0.66 2.84 -3.42
CA GLN A 13 0.11 3.45 -2.34
C GLN A 13 0.88 2.42 -1.51
N ALA A 14 2.00 2.85 -0.92
CA ALA A 14 2.77 2.04 0.03
C ALA A 14 3.35 2.91 1.14
N PHE A 15 3.37 2.39 2.37
CA PHE A 15 4.04 3.05 3.50
C PHE A 15 5.55 2.86 3.42
N THR A 16 6.28 3.91 3.74
CA THR A 16 7.74 3.90 3.83
C THR A 16 8.25 4.90 4.87
N CYS A 17 9.47 4.68 5.34
CA CYS A 17 10.29 5.65 6.08
C CYS A 17 11.33 6.34 5.17
N GLU A 18 11.48 5.88 3.93
CA GLU A 18 12.46 6.38 2.96
C GLU A 18 11.71 6.64 1.64
N PRO A 19 11.16 7.85 1.42
CA PRO A 19 10.42 8.19 0.22
C PRO A 19 11.36 8.45 -0.96
N LEU A 20 10.87 8.23 -2.17
CA LEU A 20 11.62 8.37 -3.40
C LEU A 20 10.67 8.78 -4.52
N ASN A 21 11.11 9.72 -5.37
CA ASN A 21 10.49 9.98 -6.65
C ASN A 21 11.11 9.08 -7.71
N TYR A 22 10.28 8.47 -8.55
CA TYR A 22 10.73 7.58 -9.61
C TYR A 22 9.78 7.65 -10.81
N GLU A 23 10.35 7.65 -12.01
CA GLU A 23 9.63 7.51 -13.27
C GLU A 23 10.37 6.48 -14.12
N GLY A 24 9.64 5.54 -14.72
CA GLY A 24 10.25 4.48 -15.50
C GLY A 24 9.29 3.36 -15.89
N SER A 25 9.86 2.24 -16.34
CA SER A 25 9.10 1.09 -16.84
C SER A 25 8.88 0.03 -15.77
N LEU A 26 7.84 -0.79 -15.93
CA LEU A 26 7.63 -1.97 -15.08
C LEU A 26 8.81 -2.95 -15.15
N LYS A 27 9.49 -3.04 -16.31
CA LYS A 27 10.70 -3.85 -16.46
C LYS A 27 11.82 -3.35 -15.56
N SER A 28 12.00 -2.03 -15.49
CA SER A 28 12.98 -1.40 -14.60
C SER A 28 12.64 -1.67 -13.14
N ILE A 29 11.37 -1.52 -12.74
CA ILE A 29 10.88 -1.84 -11.38
C ILE A 29 11.12 -3.32 -11.01
N HIS A 30 10.87 -4.23 -11.94
CA HIS A 30 11.09 -5.66 -11.73
C HIS A 30 12.57 -6.00 -11.47
N SER A 31 13.50 -5.20 -11.98
CA SER A 31 14.93 -5.41 -11.84
C SER A 31 15.59 -4.61 -10.71
N ILE A 32 14.84 -3.86 -9.89
CA ILE A 32 15.46 -3.03 -8.84
C ILE A 32 15.98 -3.91 -7.69
N PRO A 33 17.12 -3.57 -7.08
CA PRO A 33 17.59 -4.25 -5.88
C PRO A 33 16.73 -3.87 -4.66
N LEU A 34 16.14 -4.86 -3.98
CA LEU A 34 15.28 -4.64 -2.80
C LEU A 34 16.06 -4.48 -1.49
N ILE A 35 17.20 -3.80 -1.57
CA ILE A 35 18.09 -3.55 -0.43
C ILE A 35 17.58 -2.38 0.40
N LYS A 36 17.12 -1.31 -0.26
CA LYS A 36 16.61 -0.08 0.39
C LYS A 36 15.11 -0.15 0.64
N ASN A 37 14.65 0.52 1.71
CA ASN A 37 13.22 0.62 2.02
C ASN A 37 12.49 1.42 0.94
N ALA A 38 13.14 2.45 0.38
CA ALA A 38 12.62 3.19 -0.79
C ALA A 38 12.27 2.27 -1.97
N ASN A 39 13.16 1.34 -2.31
CA ASN A 39 12.97 0.41 -3.43
C ASN A 39 11.82 -0.57 -3.14
N ARG A 40 11.75 -1.11 -1.92
CA ARG A 40 10.63 -1.98 -1.52
C ARG A 40 9.29 -1.25 -1.60
N ALA A 41 9.23 -0.03 -1.11
CA ALA A 41 8.02 0.78 -1.16
C ALA A 41 7.62 1.11 -2.61
N LEU A 42 8.59 1.46 -3.46
CA LEU A 42 8.36 1.70 -4.88
C LEU A 42 7.80 0.46 -5.59
N LEU A 43 8.38 -0.72 -5.35
CA LEU A 43 7.86 -1.98 -5.89
C LEU A 43 6.42 -2.24 -5.43
N VAL A 44 6.15 -2.14 -4.13
CA VAL A 44 4.81 -2.39 -3.56
C VAL A 44 3.78 -1.41 -4.09
N ALA A 45 4.09 -0.10 -4.15
CA ALA A 45 3.19 0.90 -4.72
C ALA A 45 2.89 0.60 -6.20
N THR A 46 3.90 0.16 -6.96
CA THR A 46 3.74 -0.24 -8.37
C THR A 46 2.85 -1.48 -8.52
N ILE A 47 3.03 -2.50 -7.67
CA ILE A 47 2.17 -3.70 -7.65
C ILE A 47 0.72 -3.29 -7.35
N ASN A 48 0.52 -2.43 -6.35
CA ASN A 48 -0.79 -1.95 -5.98
C ASN A 48 -1.47 -1.18 -7.12
N ALA A 49 -0.74 -0.32 -7.83
CA ALA A 49 -1.27 0.44 -8.97
C ALA A 49 -1.60 -0.48 -10.17
N THR A 50 -0.70 -1.42 -10.49
CA THR A 50 -0.88 -2.35 -11.62
C THR A 50 -2.00 -3.34 -11.39
N TYR A 51 -2.13 -3.92 -10.19
CA TYR A 51 -3.21 -4.87 -9.87
C TYR A 51 -4.57 -4.17 -9.82
N ARG A 52 -4.60 -2.90 -9.39
CA ARG A 52 -5.81 -2.08 -9.45
C ARG A 52 -6.21 -1.77 -10.89
N TYR A 53 -5.25 -1.46 -11.76
CA TYR A 53 -5.49 -1.31 -13.21
C TYR A 53 -6.09 -2.58 -13.82
N LEU A 54 -5.60 -3.76 -13.40
CA LEU A 54 -6.12 -5.07 -13.83
C LEU A 54 -7.45 -5.45 -13.17
N LYS A 55 -8.00 -4.62 -12.28
CA LYS A 55 -9.24 -4.87 -11.52
C LYS A 55 -9.20 -6.17 -10.69
N LEU A 56 -8.00 -6.56 -10.25
CA LEU A 56 -7.80 -7.73 -9.39
C LEU A 56 -7.89 -7.39 -7.90
N VAL A 57 -7.63 -6.14 -7.54
CA VAL A 57 -7.66 -5.63 -6.17
C VAL A 57 -8.28 -4.23 -6.13
N ASP A 58 -8.84 -3.86 -4.98
CA ASP A 58 -9.34 -2.52 -4.68
C ASP A 58 -8.93 -2.10 -3.25
N GLY A 59 -9.21 -0.86 -2.85
CA GLY A 59 -8.94 -0.35 -1.50
C GLY A 59 -7.47 -0.04 -1.22
N MET A 60 -6.64 0.06 -2.26
CA MET A 60 -5.18 0.24 -2.16
C MET A 60 -4.73 1.71 -2.01
N VAL A 61 -5.67 2.66 -2.05
CA VAL A 61 -5.41 4.08 -1.80
C VAL A 61 -5.98 4.43 -0.45
N HIS A 62 -5.10 4.86 0.44
CA HIS A 62 -5.47 5.23 1.79
C HIS A 62 -6.24 6.54 1.80
N CYS A 63 -7.09 6.70 2.81
CA CYS A 63 -7.86 7.92 2.96
C CYS A 63 -6.97 9.08 3.44
N LYS A 64 -7.31 10.32 3.04
CA LYS A 64 -6.61 11.55 3.45
C LYS A 64 -7.23 12.17 4.71
N ASP A 65 -6.44 12.94 5.44
CA ASP A 65 -6.86 13.78 6.57
C ASP A 65 -7.42 12.99 7.76
N GLU A 66 -8.63 13.29 8.23
CA GLU A 66 -9.28 12.63 9.38
C GLU A 66 -9.86 11.24 9.05
N LYS A 67 -9.85 10.87 7.77
CA LYS A 67 -10.44 9.62 7.29
C LYS A 67 -9.71 8.33 7.72
N PRO A 68 -8.39 8.29 8.06
CA PRO A 68 -7.73 7.12 8.61
C PRO A 68 -8.36 6.64 9.93
N GLU A 69 -8.77 7.55 10.81
CA GLU A 69 -9.43 7.20 12.08
C GLU A 69 -10.78 6.54 11.83
N LEU A 70 -11.56 7.11 10.90
CA LEU A 70 -12.84 6.54 10.46
C LEU A 70 -12.64 5.17 9.79
N CYS A 71 -11.58 5.00 9.00
CA CYS A 71 -11.23 3.73 8.38
C CYS A 71 -10.87 2.67 9.44
N GLY A 72 -10.08 3.06 10.45
CA GLY A 72 -9.73 2.20 11.59
C GLY A 72 -10.97 1.73 12.36
N ALA A 73 -11.92 2.63 12.65
CA ALA A 73 -13.16 2.27 13.32
C ALA A 73 -13.97 1.22 12.53
N LYS A 74 -14.05 1.37 11.20
CA LYS A 74 -14.71 0.38 10.33
C LYS A 74 -14.03 -0.98 10.37
N ILE A 75 -12.69 -1.03 10.44
CA ILE A 75 -11.94 -2.29 10.57
C ILE A 75 -12.30 -2.98 11.88
N VAL A 76 -12.39 -2.24 12.99
CA VAL A 76 -12.80 -2.80 14.28
C VAL A 76 -14.19 -3.43 14.19
N ASP A 77 -15.16 -2.77 13.55
CA ASP A 77 -16.50 -3.31 13.38
C ASP A 77 -16.54 -4.60 12.56
N ILE A 78 -15.67 -4.71 11.54
CA ILE A 78 -15.51 -5.93 10.74
C ILE A 78 -14.87 -7.07 11.57
N LEU A 79 -13.92 -6.75 12.45
CA LEU A 79 -13.20 -7.75 13.25
C LEU A 79 -14.01 -8.24 14.46
N LYS A 80 -14.90 -7.42 15.03
CA LYS A 80 -15.69 -7.74 16.24
C LYS A 80 -16.35 -9.14 16.24
N PRO A 81 -17.02 -9.62 15.18
CA PRO A 81 -17.59 -10.96 15.16
C PRO A 81 -16.50 -12.02 15.02
N GLY A 82 -15.93 -12.45 16.16
CA GLY A 82 -14.93 -13.53 16.23
C GLY A 82 -13.54 -13.10 16.70
N PHE A 83 -13.31 -11.82 16.98
CA PHE A 83 -12.04 -11.37 17.55
C PHE A 83 -11.85 -11.86 18.99
N SER A 84 -10.94 -12.83 19.17
CA SER A 84 -10.44 -13.27 20.46
C SER A 84 -9.10 -12.57 20.74
N PRO A 85 -8.96 -11.78 21.82
CA PRO A 85 -7.71 -11.06 22.14
C PRO A 85 -6.50 -11.95 22.47
N ARG A 86 -6.59 -13.28 22.32
CA ARG A 86 -5.51 -14.21 22.70
C ARG A 86 -4.58 -14.52 21.54
N GLN A 87 -3.73 -13.57 21.17
CA GLN A 87 -2.36 -13.90 20.75
C GLN A 87 -1.42 -12.91 21.43
N ARG A 88 -0.95 -13.36 22.59
CA ARG A 88 0.10 -12.75 23.39
C ARG A 88 1.31 -12.57 22.47
N PHE A 89 1.72 -11.32 22.22
CA PHE A 89 3.06 -11.02 21.74
C PHE A 89 4.02 -11.55 22.81
N LEU A 90 4.58 -12.74 22.57
CA LEU A 90 5.75 -13.26 23.26
C LEU A 90 6.99 -12.75 22.53
#